data_AF-A0A1M3HQ99-F1
#
_entry.id   AF-A0A1M3HQ99-F1
#
_cell.length_a   1.000
_cell.length_b   1.000
_cell.length_c   1.000
_cell.angle_alpha   90.00
_cell.angle_beta   90.00
_cell.angle_gamma   90.00
#
_symmetry.space_group_name_H-M   'P 1'
#
loop_
_entity.id
_entity.type
_entity.pdbx_description
1 polymer ?
#
loop_
_entity_poly.entity_id
_entity_poly.type
_entity_poly.pdbx_seq_one_letter_code
_entity_poly.pdbx_strand_id
1 'polypeptide(L)'
;MKKIIFLMIFSGLFLPRIAKAQDETQERIIKDSKEARAAFIKTDPSMENLFKHSAGYVIFPNVGKGAVGVGGAAGRGAFHEKGEMVGTAKMVQVTVGAQAGGQAYREIIFFENKEAVDRFMHNKLEFSAQTSAVAVKAGASANVNYRDGVVVFSQEKGGLMLEASLGGQKFTYKPLK
;
A
#
# COMPACT_ATOMS: atom_id res chain seq x y z
N MET A 1 -25.26 -62.19 -0.68
CA MET A 1 -26.13 -61.56 -1.69
C MET A 1 -25.73 -60.10 -1.85
N LYS A 2 -25.40 -59.69 -3.10
CA LYS A 2 -25.37 -58.32 -3.69
C LYS A 2 -24.74 -57.19 -2.86
N LYS A 3 -23.47 -56.81 -3.10
CA LYS A 3 -23.02 -55.73 -4.04
C LYS A 3 -23.84 -54.44 -3.92
N ILE A 4 -23.19 -53.32 -3.55
CA ILE A 4 -23.18 -52.04 -4.28
C ILE A 4 -21.95 -51.24 -3.85
N ILE A 5 -21.09 -50.98 -4.84
CA ILE A 5 -19.95 -50.09 -4.84
C ILE A 5 -20.49 -48.70 -5.19
N PHE A 6 -20.23 -47.67 -4.38
CA PHE A 6 -20.43 -46.28 -4.79
C PHE A 6 -19.06 -45.63 -5.01
N LEU A 7 -18.66 -45.65 -6.27
CA LEU A 7 -17.48 -45.00 -6.81
C LEU A 7 -17.82 -43.52 -7.05
N MET A 8 -17.45 -42.64 -6.11
CA MET A 8 -17.41 -41.20 -6.38
C MET A 8 -16.03 -40.85 -6.94
N ILE A 9 -15.95 -40.83 -8.28
CA ILE A 9 -14.81 -40.26 -9.01
C ILE A 9 -14.86 -38.75 -8.79
N PHE A 10 -14.11 -38.25 -7.81
CA PHE A 10 -13.78 -36.84 -7.72
C PHE A 10 -12.71 -36.56 -8.78
N SER A 11 -13.16 -36.24 -9.99
CA SER A 11 -12.31 -35.79 -11.09
C SER A 11 -11.58 -34.52 -10.66
N GLY A 12 -10.33 -34.70 -10.21
CA GLY A 12 -9.41 -33.62 -9.87
C GLY A 12 -9.00 -32.87 -11.13
N LEU A 13 -9.65 -31.74 -11.39
CA LEU A 13 -9.19 -30.72 -12.34
C LEU A 13 -9.28 -29.32 -11.69
N PHE A 14 -8.37 -29.07 -10.75
CA PHE A 14 -8.09 -27.78 -10.12
C PHE A 14 -6.55 -27.77 -9.93
N LEU A 15 -5.70 -26.85 -10.39
CA LEU A 15 -5.77 -25.50 -10.95
C LEU A 15 -4.41 -25.19 -11.63
N PRO A 16 -4.38 -24.44 -12.75
CA PRO A 16 -3.29 -23.47 -12.98
C PRO A 16 -3.77 -22.01 -12.97
N ARG A 17 -4.95 -21.71 -12.41
CA ARG A 17 -5.49 -20.34 -12.37
C ARG A 17 -4.85 -19.41 -11.32
N ILE A 18 -4.23 -19.96 -10.27
CA ILE A 18 -3.67 -19.14 -9.19
C ILE A 18 -2.42 -18.37 -9.64
N ALA A 19 -1.57 -18.97 -10.49
CA ALA A 19 -0.34 -18.33 -10.96
C ALA A 19 -0.63 -17.14 -11.88
N LYS A 20 -1.47 -17.32 -12.92
CA LYS A 20 -1.82 -16.24 -13.85
C LYS A 20 -2.49 -15.03 -13.20
N ALA A 21 -3.41 -15.27 -12.25
CA ALA A 21 -4.09 -14.17 -11.56
C ALA A 21 -3.15 -13.35 -10.67
N GLN A 22 -2.08 -13.97 -10.15
CA GLN A 22 -1.09 -13.27 -9.35
C GLN A 22 -0.20 -12.37 -10.22
N ASP A 23 0.26 -12.86 -11.36
CA ASP A 23 1.11 -12.11 -12.28
C ASP A 23 0.38 -10.88 -12.86
N GLU A 24 -0.86 -11.05 -13.33
CA GLU A 24 -1.70 -9.94 -13.81
C GLU A 24 -1.94 -8.88 -12.71
N THR A 25 -2.11 -9.32 -11.46
CA THR A 25 -2.25 -8.41 -10.33
C THR A 25 -0.95 -7.64 -10.07
N GLN A 26 0.21 -8.30 -10.18
CA GLN A 26 1.50 -7.67 -9.98
C GLN A 26 1.83 -6.67 -11.08
N GLU A 27 1.60 -7.02 -12.35
CA GLU A 27 1.78 -6.12 -13.49
C GLU A 27 0.92 -4.85 -13.35
N ARG A 28 -0.35 -5.01 -12.95
CA ARG A 28 -1.23 -3.87 -12.66
C ARG A 28 -0.70 -3.00 -11.53
N ILE A 29 -0.26 -3.60 -10.43
CA ILE A 29 0.34 -2.85 -9.31
C ILE A 29 1.57 -2.07 -9.80
N ILE A 30 2.45 -2.67 -10.61
CA ILE A 30 3.63 -2.00 -11.17
C ILE A 30 3.23 -0.81 -12.03
N LYS A 31 2.30 -1.02 -12.96
CA LYS A 31 1.80 0.03 -13.85
C LYS A 31 1.18 1.19 -13.05
N ASP A 32 0.25 0.89 -12.15
CA ASP A 32 -0.45 1.89 -11.35
C ASP A 32 0.51 2.62 -10.40
N SER A 33 1.55 1.94 -9.90
CA SER A 33 2.61 2.53 -9.07
C SER A 33 3.44 3.55 -9.83
N LYS A 34 3.76 3.30 -11.11
CA LYS A 34 4.45 4.28 -11.95
C LYS A 34 3.60 5.54 -12.17
N GLU A 35 2.31 5.36 -12.43
CA GLU A 35 1.36 6.48 -12.58
C GLU A 35 1.21 7.27 -11.27
N ALA A 36 1.11 6.58 -10.14
CA ALA A 36 1.03 7.21 -8.83
C ALA A 36 2.30 8.00 -8.50
N ARG A 37 3.49 7.45 -8.79
CA ARG A 37 4.77 8.18 -8.64
C ARG A 37 4.78 9.46 -9.47
N ALA A 38 4.36 9.39 -10.74
CA ALA A 38 4.26 10.56 -11.59
C ALA A 38 3.25 11.59 -11.04
N ALA A 39 2.13 11.14 -10.49
CA ALA A 39 1.13 12.01 -9.87
C ALA A 39 1.65 12.72 -8.60
N PHE A 40 2.43 12.03 -7.77
CA PHE A 40 3.08 12.62 -6.59
C PHE A 40 4.11 13.68 -7.00
N ILE A 41 5.01 13.37 -7.94
CA ILE A 41 6.02 14.31 -8.45
C ILE A 41 5.38 15.52 -9.15
N LYS A 42 4.28 15.29 -9.89
CA LYS A 42 3.53 16.38 -10.52
C LYS A 42 2.96 17.36 -9.49
N THR A 43 2.51 16.86 -8.33
CA THR A 43 1.99 17.71 -7.25
C THR A 43 3.11 18.39 -6.46
N ASP A 44 4.21 17.70 -6.22
CA ASP A 44 5.37 18.25 -5.49
C ASP A 44 6.69 17.75 -6.10
N PRO A 45 7.33 18.54 -6.99
CA PRO A 45 8.56 18.12 -7.67
C PRO A 45 9.71 17.77 -6.73
N SER A 46 9.76 18.35 -5.52
CA SER A 46 10.81 18.00 -4.54
C SER A 46 10.71 16.57 -4.01
N MET A 47 9.58 15.87 -4.23
CA MET A 47 9.47 14.44 -3.89
C MET A 47 10.45 13.59 -4.69
N GLU A 48 10.95 14.05 -5.83
CA GLU A 48 12.04 13.37 -6.53
C GLU A 48 13.25 13.09 -5.63
N ASN A 49 13.56 14.00 -4.69
CA ASN A 49 14.66 13.81 -3.77
C ASN A 49 14.40 12.65 -2.80
N LEU A 50 13.16 12.49 -2.34
CA LEU A 50 12.78 11.36 -1.47
C LEU A 50 12.89 10.03 -2.22
N PHE A 51 12.41 9.96 -3.47
CA PHE A 51 12.55 8.76 -4.29
C PHE A 51 14.01 8.38 -4.56
N LYS A 52 14.91 9.36 -4.65
CA LYS A 52 16.34 9.13 -4.93
C LYS A 52 17.13 8.73 -3.68
N HIS A 53 16.78 9.27 -2.51
CA HIS A 53 17.62 9.17 -1.31
C HIS A 53 17.04 8.29 -0.18
N SER A 54 15.78 7.87 -0.24
CA SER A 54 15.21 6.94 0.74
C SER A 54 15.91 5.58 0.69
N ALA A 55 16.05 4.92 1.84
CA ALA A 55 16.49 3.52 1.91
C ALA A 55 15.52 2.58 1.17
N GLY A 56 14.23 2.90 1.19
CA GLY A 56 13.20 2.26 0.39
C GLY A 56 11.90 3.03 0.40
N TYR A 57 10.95 2.64 -0.44
CA TYR A 57 9.60 3.19 -0.43
C TYR A 57 8.56 2.18 -0.86
N VAL A 58 7.34 2.30 -0.31
CA VAL A 58 6.18 1.55 -0.79
C VAL A 58 5.13 2.53 -1.29
N ILE A 59 4.59 2.26 -2.49
CA ILE A 59 3.53 3.06 -3.08
C ILE A 59 2.26 2.22 -3.24
N PHE A 60 1.16 2.71 -2.67
CA PHE A 60 -0.19 2.17 -2.78
C PHE A 60 -0.99 3.05 -3.74
N PRO A 61 -1.04 2.72 -5.05
CA PRO A 61 -1.64 3.60 -6.05
C PRO A 61 -3.17 3.67 -5.99
N ASN A 62 -3.80 2.71 -5.32
CA ASN A 62 -5.25 2.59 -5.21
C ASN A 62 -5.61 2.10 -3.81
N VAL A 63 -5.78 3.03 -2.88
CA VAL A 63 -6.38 2.74 -1.58
C VAL A 63 -7.85 3.09 -1.64
N GLY A 64 -8.70 2.10 -1.41
CA GLY A 64 -10.14 2.31 -1.27
C GLY A 64 -10.49 2.50 0.19
N LYS A 65 -11.24 3.55 0.51
CA LYS A 65 -11.73 3.88 1.84
C LYS A 65 -13.24 3.95 1.83
N GLY A 66 -13.90 3.46 2.88
CA GLY A 66 -15.34 3.56 3.00
C GLY A 66 -15.82 3.41 4.42
N ALA A 67 -16.94 4.05 4.76
CA ALA A 67 -17.53 4.02 6.09
C ALA A 67 -19.03 4.38 6.10
N VAL A 68 -19.74 3.83 7.10
CA VAL A 68 -20.98 4.36 7.70
C VAL A 68 -20.81 4.22 9.22
N GLY A 69 -20.13 5.18 9.86
CA GLY A 69 -19.85 5.19 11.31
C GLY A 69 -18.54 4.50 11.73
N VAL A 70 -18.31 3.26 11.31
CA VAL A 70 -17.00 2.58 11.40
C VAL A 70 -16.50 2.33 9.99
N GLY A 71 -15.26 2.75 9.73
CA GLY A 71 -14.67 2.77 8.40
C GLY A 71 -13.45 1.90 8.28
N GLY A 72 -13.19 1.44 7.05
CA GLY A 72 -11.96 0.75 6.70
C GLY A 72 -11.32 1.36 5.47
N ALA A 73 -9.99 1.21 5.36
CA ALA A 73 -9.28 1.40 4.11
C ALA A 73 -8.48 0.14 3.77
N ALA A 74 -8.35 -0.16 2.48
CA ALA A 74 -7.52 -1.26 2.01
C ALA A 74 -6.85 -0.92 0.68
N GLY A 75 -5.60 -1.36 0.53
CA GLY A 75 -4.81 -1.11 -0.66
C GLY A 75 -3.76 -2.18 -0.90
N ARG A 76 -3.29 -2.26 -2.14
CA ARG A 76 -2.12 -3.08 -2.54
C ARG A 76 -1.10 -2.16 -3.18
N GLY A 77 0.17 -2.41 -2.91
CA GLY A 77 1.26 -1.55 -3.34
C GLY A 77 2.50 -2.31 -3.76
N ALA A 78 3.41 -1.59 -4.40
CA ALA A 78 4.74 -2.07 -4.76
C ALA A 78 5.79 -1.48 -3.81
N PHE A 79 6.59 -2.35 -3.23
CA PHE A 79 7.72 -1.98 -2.38
C PHE A 79 9.01 -1.99 -3.22
N HIS A 80 9.81 -0.94 -3.05
CA HIS A 80 11.04 -0.73 -3.78
C HIS A 80 12.19 -0.42 -2.82
N GLU A 81 13.37 -0.96 -3.14
CA GLU A 81 14.65 -0.59 -2.52
C GLU A 81 15.58 -0.10 -3.63
N LYS A 82 16.25 1.03 -3.40
CA LYS A 82 17.17 1.64 -4.40
C LYS A 82 16.55 1.83 -5.80
N GLY A 83 15.23 2.05 -5.86
CA GLY A 83 14.48 2.24 -7.11
C GLY A 83 14.04 0.94 -7.81
N GLU A 84 14.46 -0.22 -7.33
CA GLU A 84 14.05 -1.53 -7.88
C GLU A 84 12.90 -2.11 -7.05
N MET A 85 11.91 -2.70 -7.71
CA MET A 85 10.82 -3.37 -6.99
C MET A 85 11.33 -4.69 -6.42
N VAL A 86 11.17 -4.87 -5.10
CA VAL A 86 11.61 -6.08 -4.37
C VAL A 86 10.44 -6.84 -3.75
N GLY A 87 9.23 -6.30 -3.79
CA GLY A 87 8.04 -7.01 -3.33
C GLY A 87 6.74 -6.23 -3.48
N THR A 88 5.67 -6.85 -3.01
CA THR A 88 4.35 -6.23 -2.89
C THR A 88 3.99 -6.05 -1.44
N ALA A 89 3.07 -5.13 -1.17
CA ALA A 89 2.53 -4.90 0.15
C ALA A 89 1.02 -4.83 0.12
N LYS A 90 0.39 -5.21 1.23
CA LYS A 90 -1.03 -4.95 1.50
C LYS A 90 -1.12 -4.01 2.69
N MET A 91 -2.03 -3.04 2.61
CA MET A 91 -2.39 -2.15 3.71
C MET A 91 -3.85 -2.35 4.06
N VAL A 92 -4.15 -2.42 5.36
CA VAL A 92 -5.50 -2.41 5.92
C VAL A 92 -5.54 -1.39 7.04
N GLN A 93 -6.51 -0.49 7.01
CA GLN A 93 -6.74 0.52 8.03
C GLN A 93 -8.10 0.32 8.68
N VAL A 94 -8.17 0.55 9.99
CA VAL A 94 -9.43 0.68 10.73
C VAL A 94 -9.56 2.12 11.23
N THR A 95 -10.72 2.70 11.00
CA THR A 95 -11.06 4.08 11.39
C THR A 95 -12.39 4.12 12.14
N VAL A 96 -12.48 4.98 13.14
CA VAL A 96 -13.72 5.27 13.87
C VAL A 96 -14.11 6.72 13.57
N GLY A 97 -15.31 6.95 13.06
CA GLY A 97 -15.79 8.31 12.76
C GLY A 97 -16.87 8.36 11.68
N ALA A 98 -17.60 9.48 11.66
CA ALA A 98 -18.62 9.76 10.67
C ALA A 98 -17.99 10.10 9.30
N GLN A 99 -17.35 9.14 8.66
CA GLN A 99 -17.19 9.15 7.22
C GLN A 99 -18.43 8.46 6.64
N ALA A 100 -19.14 9.16 5.74
CA ALA A 100 -20.18 8.59 4.92
C ALA A 100 -19.70 8.69 3.46
N GLY A 101 -19.51 7.54 2.81
CA GLY A 101 -19.13 7.48 1.40
C GLY A 101 -17.85 6.70 1.13
N GLY A 102 -17.64 6.39 -0.16
CA GLY A 102 -16.44 5.74 -0.66
C GLY A 102 -15.46 6.77 -1.22
N GLN A 103 -14.19 6.68 -0.83
CA GLN A 103 -13.11 7.52 -1.33
C GLN A 103 -11.97 6.66 -1.87
N ALA A 104 -11.23 7.20 -2.84
CA ALA A 104 -10.02 6.56 -3.36
C ALA A 104 -8.85 7.54 -3.30
N TYR A 105 -7.73 7.09 -2.75
CA TYR A 105 -6.51 7.87 -2.64
C TYR A 105 -5.28 7.03 -3.01
N ARG A 106 -4.16 7.72 -3.16
CA ARG A 106 -2.81 7.15 -3.29
C ARG A 106 -2.08 7.37 -1.98
N GLU A 107 -1.32 6.39 -1.54
CA GLU A 107 -0.44 6.53 -0.37
C GLU A 107 0.99 6.16 -0.79
N ILE A 108 1.98 6.87 -0.28
CA ILE A 108 3.38 6.50 -0.39
C ILE A 108 4.06 6.64 0.96
N ILE A 109 4.87 5.65 1.30
CA ILE A 109 5.67 5.63 2.52
C ILE A 109 7.14 5.60 2.10
N PHE A 110 7.92 6.54 2.62
CA PHE A 110 9.37 6.52 2.46
C PHE A 110 10.02 6.08 3.77
N PHE A 111 11.08 5.27 3.64
CA PHE A 111 11.90 4.78 4.74
C PHE A 111 13.26 5.49 4.69
N GLU A 112 13.65 6.11 5.79
CA GLU A 112 14.91 6.87 5.89
C GLU A 112 16.12 5.94 5.92
N ASN A 113 16.01 4.83 6.65
CA ASN A 113 17.12 3.95 6.97
C ASN A 113 16.74 2.47 6.89
N LYS A 114 17.76 1.61 6.98
CA LYS A 114 17.61 0.16 6.87
C LYS A 114 16.74 -0.40 8.00
N GLU A 115 16.85 0.15 9.20
CA GLU A 115 16.07 -0.27 10.36
C GLU A 115 14.57 -0.10 10.11
N ALA A 116 14.16 1.02 9.49
CA ALA A 116 12.77 1.27 9.11
C ALA A 116 12.29 0.32 8.00
N VAL A 117 13.13 0.04 7.00
CA VAL A 117 12.86 -0.97 5.97
C VAL A 117 12.65 -2.35 6.59
N ASP A 118 13.56 -2.76 7.46
CA ASP A 118 13.50 -4.08 8.11
C ASP A 118 12.25 -4.19 8.98
N ARG A 119 11.86 -3.15 9.73
CA ARG A 119 10.60 -3.17 10.48
C ARG A 119 9.39 -3.35 9.54
N PHE A 120 9.36 -2.67 8.40
CA PHE A 120 8.29 -2.86 7.41
C PHE A 120 8.23 -4.28 6.84
N MET A 121 9.37 -4.82 6.39
CA MET A 121 9.43 -6.17 5.81
C MET A 121 9.03 -7.27 6.81
N HIS A 122 9.27 -7.04 8.10
CA HIS A 122 8.86 -7.95 9.18
C HIS A 122 7.46 -7.67 9.74
N ASN A 123 6.68 -6.77 9.12
CA ASN A 123 5.33 -6.38 9.54
C ASN A 123 5.29 -5.77 10.96
N LYS A 124 6.35 -5.06 11.34
CA LYS A 124 6.57 -4.40 12.64
C LYS A 124 6.57 -2.87 12.54
N LEU A 125 5.88 -2.30 11.55
CA LEU A 125 5.64 -0.85 11.57
C LEU A 125 4.69 -0.51 12.70
N GLU A 126 5.14 0.38 13.58
CA GLU A 126 4.38 0.82 14.75
C GLU A 126 3.45 2.00 14.42
N PHE A 127 2.46 2.19 15.28
CA PHE A 127 1.44 3.24 15.16
C PHE A 127 2.03 4.66 15.20
N SER A 128 3.18 4.86 15.83
CA SER A 128 3.91 6.14 15.87
C SER A 128 4.25 6.66 14.46
N ALA A 129 4.66 5.76 13.55
CA ALA A 129 4.95 6.06 12.14
C ALA A 129 3.71 6.50 11.33
N GLN A 130 2.50 6.24 11.85
CA GLN A 130 1.26 6.65 11.20
C GLN A 130 0.84 8.08 11.55
N THR A 131 1.36 8.65 12.63
CA THR A 131 1.08 10.04 13.03
C THR A 131 1.89 11.07 12.23
N SER A 132 2.80 10.61 11.38
CA SER A 132 3.63 11.40 10.45
C SER A 132 2.98 11.65 9.08
N ALA A 133 1.67 11.41 8.94
CA ALA A 133 0.97 11.71 7.70
C ALA A 133 1.04 13.21 7.39
N VAL A 134 1.88 13.58 6.41
CA VAL A 134 1.99 14.95 5.92
C VAL A 134 1.11 15.07 4.68
N ALA A 135 0.23 16.07 4.70
CA ALA A 135 -0.52 16.42 3.52
C ALA A 135 0.45 16.93 2.41
N VAL A 136 0.54 16.24 1.26
CA VAL A 136 1.33 16.71 0.11
C VAL A 136 0.74 18.02 -0.43
N LYS A 137 1.45 19.11 -0.18
CA LYS A 137 1.30 20.41 -0.85
C LYS A 137 2.63 20.71 -1.56
N ALA A 138 2.64 21.67 -2.48
CA ALA A 138 3.91 22.13 -3.06
C ALA A 138 4.89 22.51 -1.95
N GLY A 139 6.10 21.92 -1.94
CA GLY A 139 7.11 22.14 -0.92
C GLY A 139 6.92 21.35 0.38
N ALA A 140 5.89 20.51 0.50
CA ALA A 140 5.68 19.67 1.70
C ALA A 140 6.79 18.62 1.88
N SER A 141 7.45 18.22 0.79
CA SER A 141 8.59 17.31 0.82
C SER A 141 9.96 18.00 0.96
N ALA A 142 10.03 19.34 1.06
CA ALA A 142 11.30 20.06 1.17
C ALA A 142 11.94 19.94 2.57
N ASN A 143 11.14 19.85 3.64
CA ASN A 143 11.59 19.68 5.03
C ASN A 143 10.79 18.56 5.69
N VAL A 144 11.10 17.33 5.30
CA VAL A 144 10.40 16.15 5.81
C VAL A 144 10.92 15.77 7.18
N ASN A 145 10.02 15.69 8.15
CA ASN A 145 10.32 15.15 9.47
C ASN A 145 9.92 13.67 9.48
N TYR A 146 10.90 12.79 9.33
CA TYR A 146 10.71 11.36 9.56
C TYR A 146 10.38 11.13 11.04
N ARG A 147 9.43 10.23 11.31
CA ARG A 147 9.17 9.70 12.65
C ARG A 147 9.54 8.23 12.65
N ASP A 148 10.45 7.87 13.54
CA ASP A 148 11.05 6.54 13.60
C ASP A 148 11.63 6.10 12.23
N GLY A 149 12.16 7.02 11.43
CA GLY A 149 12.66 6.72 10.09
C GLY A 149 11.58 6.45 9.03
N VAL A 150 10.34 6.85 9.29
CA VAL A 150 9.20 6.71 8.36
C VAL A 150 8.53 8.06 8.10
N VAL A 151 8.14 8.32 6.86
CA VAL A 151 7.23 9.40 6.49
C VAL A 151 6.15 8.85 5.56
N VAL A 152 4.91 9.31 5.74
CA VAL A 152 3.76 8.91 4.93
C VAL A 152 3.17 10.13 4.24
N PHE A 153 2.86 9.96 2.96
CA PHE A 153 2.18 10.94 2.14
C PHE A 153 0.96 10.31 1.49
N SER A 154 -0.17 11.01 1.51
CA SER A 154 -1.40 10.60 0.83
C SER A 154 -1.80 11.64 -0.21
N GLN A 155 -2.44 11.22 -1.30
CA GLN A 155 -2.99 12.08 -2.33
C GLN A 155 -4.36 11.55 -2.78
N GLU A 156 -5.43 12.31 -2.53
CA GLU A 156 -6.75 11.96 -3.07
C GLU A 156 -6.73 12.01 -4.60
N LYS A 157 -7.42 11.06 -5.23
CA LYS A 157 -7.48 11.02 -6.71
C LYS A 157 -8.39 12.12 -7.28
N GLY A 158 -9.18 12.80 -6.44
CA GLY A 158 -10.14 13.85 -6.79
C GLY A 158 -9.64 15.31 -6.70
N GLY A 159 -8.40 15.56 -6.27
CA GLY A 159 -7.76 16.88 -6.41
C GLY A 159 -7.88 17.85 -5.23
N LEU A 160 -8.40 17.43 -4.07
CA LEU A 160 -8.22 18.14 -2.80
C LEU A 160 -7.75 17.14 -1.75
N MET A 161 -6.96 17.55 -0.76
CA MET A 161 -6.40 16.64 0.23
C MET A 161 -6.98 16.91 1.61
N LEU A 162 -7.79 15.99 2.13
CA LEU A 162 -8.26 16.03 3.50
C LEU A 162 -8.20 14.63 4.13
N GLU A 163 -7.03 14.23 4.61
CA GLU A 163 -6.97 13.09 5.54
C GLU A 163 -6.40 13.49 6.89
N ALA A 164 -7.33 13.84 7.78
CA ALA A 164 -7.16 13.91 9.23
C ALA A 164 -7.74 12.64 9.89
N SER A 165 -7.57 11.46 9.28
CA SER A 165 -8.05 10.22 9.91
C SER A 165 -7.01 9.61 10.82
N LEU A 166 -7.26 9.74 12.12
CA LEU A 166 -6.62 8.96 13.18
C LEU A 166 -7.13 7.51 13.07
N GLY A 167 -6.26 6.57 12.74
CA GLY A 167 -6.63 5.16 12.60
C GLY A 167 -5.41 4.25 12.53
N GLY A 168 -5.56 3.01 12.99
CA GLY A 168 -4.50 2.01 12.94
C GLY A 168 -4.40 1.39 11.55
N GLN A 169 -3.18 1.31 11.01
CA GLN A 169 -2.86 0.70 9.72
C GLN A 169 -1.95 -0.49 9.98
N LYS A 170 -2.27 -1.60 9.33
CA LYS A 170 -1.45 -2.80 9.31
C LYS A 170 -0.93 -3.01 7.91
N PHE A 171 0.37 -3.23 7.83
CA PHE A 171 1.06 -3.57 6.59
C PHE A 171 1.46 -5.03 6.58
N THR A 172 1.30 -5.67 5.42
CA THR A 172 1.76 -7.03 5.17
C THR A 172 2.64 -7.05 3.93
N TYR A 173 3.94 -7.26 4.11
CA TYR A 173 4.91 -7.40 3.03
C TYR A 173 4.91 -8.82 2.44
N LYS A 174 5.16 -8.91 1.13
CA LYS A 174 5.41 -10.16 0.40
C LYS A 174 6.56 -9.95 -0.60
N PRO A 175 7.65 -10.74 -0.52
CA PRO A 175 8.75 -10.64 -1.48
C PRO A 175 8.32 -11.04 -2.89
N LEU A 176 9.00 -10.50 -3.91
CA LEU A 176 8.94 -11.05 -5.26
C LEU A 176 9.51 -12.49 -5.22
N LYS A 177 8.86 -13.40 -5.95
CA LYS A 177 9.32 -14.79 -6.09
C LYS A 177 10.33 -14.91 -7.21
#